data_AF-D7DST1-F1
#
_entry.id   AF-D7DST1-F1
#
_cell.length_a   1.000
_cell.length_b   1.000
_cell.length_c   1.000
_cell.angle_alpha   90.00
_cell.angle_beta   90.00
_cell.angle_gamma   90.00
#
_symmetry.space_group_name_H-M   'P 1'
#
loop_
_entity.id
_entity.type
_entity.pdbx_description
1 polymer ?
#
loop_
_entity_poly.entity_id
_entity_poly.type
_entity_poly.pdbx_seq_one_letter_code
_entity_poly.pdbx_strand_id
1 'polypeptide(L)'
;MSKKQVESYIPIALNVIKECKECDKVGDKGLWKNDTEIRKEVSGYLASYGPAIIQSGLIPAVVFYEGKDEKKIVNDLILEVIGKTDDEDLLEYTCNNEEESKEKIMDAIIALKLALRTFKIEEK
;
A
#
# COMPACT_ATOMS: atom_id res chain seq x y z
N MET A 1 -14.20 9.44 7.18
CA MET A 1 -14.45 8.52 6.03
C MET A 1 -15.65 8.99 5.19
N SER A 2 -15.41 9.78 4.15
CA SER A 2 -16.44 10.07 3.15
C SER A 2 -16.29 9.12 1.96
N LYS A 3 -17.36 8.44 1.53
CA LYS A 3 -17.32 7.49 0.40
C LYS A 3 -16.70 8.06 -0.88
N LYS A 4 -16.78 9.39 -1.06
CA LYS A 4 -16.23 10.13 -2.21
C LYS A 4 -14.70 10.13 -2.26
N GLN A 5 -14.00 9.92 -1.14
CA GLN A 5 -12.53 9.98 -1.10
C GLN A 5 -11.88 8.67 -1.55
N VAL A 6 -12.42 7.51 -1.16
CA VAL A 6 -11.87 6.22 -1.61
C VAL A 6 -11.99 6.05 -3.13
N GLU A 7 -13.11 6.48 -3.72
CA GLU A 7 -13.38 6.35 -5.16
C GLU A 7 -12.31 7.05 -6.03
N SER A 8 -11.75 8.17 -5.57
CA SER A 8 -10.68 8.86 -6.30
C SER A 8 -9.34 8.12 -6.26
N TYR A 9 -9.09 7.30 -5.23
CA TYR A 9 -7.86 6.52 -5.11
C TYR A 9 -7.89 5.22 -5.92
N ILE A 10 -9.06 4.67 -6.24
CA ILE A 10 -9.17 3.42 -7.02
C ILE A 10 -8.44 3.49 -8.38
N PRO A 11 -8.67 4.49 -9.25
CA PRO A 11 -7.95 4.57 -10.52
C PRO A 11 -6.45 4.79 -10.33
N ILE A 12 -6.04 5.53 -9.31
CA ILE A 12 -4.63 5.76 -8.97
C ILE A 12 -3.97 4.45 -8.55
N ALA A 13 -4.58 3.71 -7.63
CA ALA A 13 -4.12 2.41 -7.17
C ALA A 13 -3.97 1.39 -8.31
N LEU A 14 -4.93 1.38 -9.25
CA LEU A 14 -4.84 0.53 -10.44
C LEU A 14 -3.66 0.91 -11.34
N ASN A 15 -3.37 2.19 -11.51
CA ASN A 15 -2.24 2.65 -12.31
C ASN A 15 -0.92 2.34 -11.60
N VAL A 16 -0.79 2.65 -10.31
CA VAL A 16 0.36 2.32 -9.47
C VAL A 16 0.72 0.84 -9.56
N ILE A 17 -0.26 -0.06 -9.41
CA ILE A 17 -0.02 -1.52 -9.51
C ILE A 17 0.49 -1.91 -10.92
N LYS A 18 -0.04 -1.29 -11.98
CA LYS A 18 0.39 -1.55 -13.36
C LYS A 18 1.79 -1.03 -13.63
N GLU A 19 2.12 0.18 -13.16
CA GLU A 19 3.41 0.83 -13.35
C GLU A 19 4.52 0.15 -12.51
N CYS A 20 4.16 -0.37 -11.34
CA CYS A 20 5.02 -1.24 -10.52
C CYS A 20 5.48 -2.53 -11.24
N LYS A 21 4.94 -2.83 -12.43
CA LYS A 21 5.42 -3.93 -13.29
C LYS A 21 6.75 -3.61 -13.98
N GLU A 22 7.06 -2.33 -14.16
CA GLU A 22 8.26 -1.87 -14.87
C GLU A 22 9.39 -1.42 -13.93
N CYS A 23 9.05 -1.19 -12.66
CA CYS A 23 9.99 -0.71 -11.64
C CYS A 23 10.49 -1.86 -10.75
N ASP A 24 11.74 -2.28 -10.93
CA ASP A 24 12.57 -2.99 -9.94
C ASP A 24 12.81 -2.16 -8.64
N LYS A 25 12.03 -1.11 -8.39
CA LYS A 25 12.26 -0.11 -7.33
C LYS A 25 11.43 -0.31 -6.07
N VAL A 26 10.50 -1.27 -6.05
CA VAL A 26 9.66 -1.54 -4.88
C VAL A 26 10.22 -2.75 -4.13
N GLY A 27 11.21 -2.48 -3.25
CA GLY A 27 11.97 -3.51 -2.52
C GLY A 27 12.83 -4.44 -3.40
N ASP A 28 13.63 -5.32 -2.77
CA ASP A 28 14.56 -6.24 -3.48
C ASP A 28 13.86 -7.29 -4.38
N LYS A 29 12.54 -7.48 -4.24
CA LYS A 29 11.79 -8.57 -4.88
C LYS A 29 10.64 -8.11 -5.80
N GLY A 30 10.22 -6.85 -5.74
CA GLY A 30 9.10 -6.31 -6.52
C GLY A 30 7.72 -6.87 -6.14
N LEU A 31 6.66 -6.18 -6.55
CA LEU A 31 5.25 -6.57 -6.33
C LEU A 31 4.85 -7.84 -7.09
N TRP A 32 5.36 -7.97 -8.31
CA TRP A 32 5.01 -9.02 -9.25
C TRP A 32 5.95 -10.21 -9.08
N LYS A 33 5.39 -11.43 -9.10
CA LYS A 33 6.18 -12.66 -9.19
C LYS A 33 6.62 -12.91 -10.63
N ASN A 34 5.71 -12.65 -11.57
CA ASN A 34 5.89 -12.76 -13.01
C ASN A 34 4.94 -11.76 -13.71
N ASP A 35 4.89 -11.79 -15.04
CA ASP A 35 4.08 -10.86 -15.83
C ASP A 35 2.58 -10.87 -15.54
N THR A 36 2.08 -11.89 -14.84
CA THR A 36 0.65 -12.13 -14.66
C THR A 36 0.21 -12.26 -13.21
N GLU A 37 1.13 -12.55 -12.28
CA GLU A 37 0.82 -12.94 -10.90
C GLU A 37 1.47 -12.01 -9.89
N ILE A 38 0.66 -11.58 -8.93
CA ILE A 38 1.08 -10.81 -7.76
C ILE A 38 1.51 -11.76 -6.65
N ARG A 39 2.59 -11.41 -5.96
CA ARG A 39 3.08 -12.15 -4.78
C ARG A 39 2.01 -12.20 -3.69
N LYS A 40 1.74 -13.40 -3.19
CA LYS A 40 0.69 -13.62 -2.20
C LYS A 40 0.95 -12.91 -0.88
N GLU A 41 2.21 -12.80 -0.47
CA GLU A 41 2.64 -12.17 0.78
C GLU A 41 2.28 -10.69 0.79
N VAL A 42 2.49 -9.97 -0.32
CA VAL A 42 2.13 -8.55 -0.44
C VAL A 42 0.62 -8.36 -0.28
N SER A 43 -0.18 -9.19 -0.97
CA SER A 43 -1.63 -9.17 -0.82
C SER A 43 -2.06 -9.50 0.61
N GLY A 44 -1.36 -10.42 1.29
CA GLY A 44 -1.60 -10.78 2.68
C GLY A 44 -1.34 -9.61 3.64
N TYR A 45 -0.18 -8.96 3.50
CA TYR A 45 0.20 -7.81 4.32
C TYR A 45 -0.73 -6.61 4.12
N LEU A 46 -1.08 -6.29 2.87
CA LEU A 46 -2.07 -5.25 2.59
C LEU A 46 -3.43 -5.62 3.21
N ALA A 47 -3.82 -6.89 3.18
CA ALA A 47 -5.07 -7.33 3.78
C ALA A 47 -5.11 -7.14 5.30
N SER A 48 -4.00 -7.36 6.00
CA SER A 48 -3.86 -7.21 7.46
C SER A 48 -3.55 -5.79 7.93
N TYR A 49 -3.16 -4.87 7.04
CA TYR A 49 -2.74 -3.52 7.40
C TYR A 49 -3.86 -2.69 8.06
N GLY A 50 -5.04 -2.62 7.42
CA GLY A 50 -6.20 -1.91 7.98
C GLY A 50 -6.59 -2.39 9.38
N PRO A 51 -6.77 -3.70 9.60
CA PRO A 51 -6.97 -4.27 10.94
C PRO A 51 -5.89 -3.88 11.96
N ALA A 52 -4.61 -3.86 11.55
CA ALA A 52 -3.52 -3.43 12.43
C ALA A 52 -3.69 -1.97 12.87
N ILE A 53 -3.97 -1.05 11.94
CA ILE A 53 -4.22 0.37 12.27
C ILE A 53 -5.40 0.52 13.26
N ILE A 54 -6.47 -0.24 13.07
CA ILE A 54 -7.64 -0.20 13.95
C ILE A 54 -7.29 -0.68 15.36
N GLN A 55 -6.48 -1.74 15.47
CA GLN A 55 -6.18 -2.39 16.74
C GLN A 55 -5.06 -1.69 17.52
N SER A 56 -3.95 -1.33 16.87
CA SER A 56 -2.76 -0.77 17.52
C SER A 56 -2.61 0.72 17.37
N GLY A 57 -3.44 1.37 16.53
CA GLY A 57 -3.23 2.76 16.12
C GLY A 57 -2.32 2.87 14.89
N LEU A 58 -2.26 4.07 14.31
CA LEU A 58 -1.60 4.34 13.04
C LEU A 58 -0.09 4.17 13.11
N ILE A 59 0.59 4.94 13.96
CA ILE A 59 2.07 4.92 14.05
C ILE A 59 2.59 3.52 14.40
N PRO A 60 2.08 2.80 15.42
CA PRO A 60 2.57 1.46 15.73
C PRO A 60 2.36 0.47 14.60
N ALA A 61 1.27 0.61 13.84
CA ALA A 61 1.05 -0.20 12.65
C ALA A 61 2.08 0.13 11.57
N VAL A 62 2.27 1.42 11.22
CA VAL A 62 3.24 1.83 10.19
C VAL A 62 4.66 1.35 10.53
N VAL A 63 5.10 1.50 11.79
CA VAL A 63 6.40 0.98 12.26
C VAL A 63 6.50 -0.54 12.14
N PHE A 64 5.41 -1.30 12.30
CA PHE A 64 5.44 -2.75 12.10
C PHE A 64 5.64 -3.15 10.64
N TYR A 65 5.25 -2.30 9.69
CA TYR A 65 5.43 -2.49 8.25
C TYR A 65 6.67 -1.78 7.68
N GLU A 66 7.32 -0.89 8.43
CA GLU A 66 8.67 -0.39 8.20
C GLU A 66 9.68 -1.54 8.33
N GLY A 67 10.09 -2.09 7.20
CA GLY A 67 10.99 -3.25 7.17
C GLY A 67 11.72 -3.37 5.85
N LYS A 68 12.39 -4.50 5.66
CA LYS A 68 12.81 -4.98 4.33
C LYS A 68 11.77 -6.01 3.89
N ASP A 69 11.68 -6.28 2.58
CA ASP A 69 10.75 -7.25 1.98
C ASP A 69 9.32 -6.74 1.74
N GLU A 70 8.34 -7.65 1.72
CA GLU A 70 6.98 -7.41 1.20
C GLU A 70 6.17 -6.40 2.01
N LYS A 71 6.56 -6.16 3.27
CA LYS A 71 5.98 -5.10 4.10
C LYS A 71 6.34 -3.71 3.59
N LYS A 72 7.61 -3.53 3.18
CA LYS A 72 8.08 -2.26 2.60
C LYS A 72 7.34 -1.96 1.30
N ILE A 73 7.15 -3.00 0.47
CA ILE A 73 6.34 -2.90 -0.75
C ILE A 73 4.96 -2.32 -0.45
N VAL A 74 4.31 -2.77 0.62
CA VAL A 74 2.99 -2.25 0.99
C VAL A 74 3.06 -0.79 1.43
N ASN A 75 4.09 -0.38 2.18
CA ASN A 75 4.28 1.02 2.55
C ASN A 75 4.51 1.91 1.32
N ASP A 76 5.39 1.49 0.42
CA ASP A 76 5.73 2.22 -0.82
C ASP A 76 4.48 2.39 -1.70
N LEU A 77 3.68 1.33 -1.88
CA LEU A 77 2.42 1.38 -2.64
C LEU A 77 1.42 2.37 -2.02
N ILE A 78 1.31 2.40 -0.69
CA ILE A 78 0.42 3.34 0.00
C ILE A 78 0.89 4.78 -0.26
N LEU A 79 2.20 5.04 -0.15
CA LEU A 79 2.81 6.35 -0.36
C LEU A 79 2.59 6.85 -1.80
N GLU A 80 2.81 5.98 -2.79
CA GLU A 80 2.57 6.29 -4.21
C GLU A 80 1.10 6.62 -4.48
N VAL A 81 0.16 5.86 -3.91
CA VAL A 81 -1.27 6.12 -4.07
C VAL A 81 -1.71 7.44 -3.44
N ILE A 82 -1.08 7.85 -2.34
CA ILE A 82 -1.33 9.15 -1.69
C ILE A 82 -0.67 10.30 -2.49
N GLY A 83 0.22 9.99 -3.43
CA GLY A 83 0.89 10.97 -4.30
C GLY A 83 2.00 11.75 -3.58
N LYS A 84 2.73 11.08 -2.68
CA LYS A 84 3.80 11.67 -1.86
C LYS A 84 5.16 11.02 -2.12
N THR A 85 5.54 10.97 -3.39
CA THR A 85 6.73 10.26 -3.91
C THR A 85 8.07 10.98 -3.74
N ASP A 86 8.07 12.21 -3.19
CA ASP A 86 9.16 13.16 -3.42
C ASP A 86 10.28 13.19 -2.35
N ASP A 87 10.29 12.32 -1.31
CA ASP A 87 11.51 11.92 -0.54
C ASP A 87 11.23 11.27 0.85
N GLU A 88 9.97 11.11 1.29
CA GLU A 88 9.65 10.62 2.64
C GLU A 88 9.21 9.15 2.64
N ASP A 89 9.68 8.36 3.61
CA ASP A 89 9.07 7.05 3.90
C ASP A 89 7.69 7.22 4.54
N LEU A 90 6.88 6.16 4.53
CA LEU A 90 5.49 6.25 5.02
C LEU A 90 5.44 6.63 6.51
N LEU A 91 6.47 6.26 7.28
CA LEU A 91 6.56 6.60 8.69
C LEU A 91 6.77 8.11 8.89
N GLU A 92 7.71 8.71 8.17
CA GLU A 92 8.00 10.14 8.22
C GLU A 92 6.75 10.95 7.80
N TYR A 93 6.12 10.55 6.70
CA TYR A 93 4.84 11.14 6.27
C TYR A 93 3.77 11.09 7.38
N THR A 94 3.66 9.94 8.04
CA THR A 94 2.68 9.72 9.12
C THR A 94 2.98 10.59 10.33
N CYS A 95 4.24 10.69 10.75
CA CYS A 95 4.68 11.51 11.87
C CYS A 95 4.45 13.01 11.61
N ASN A 96 4.66 13.46 10.37
CA ASN A 96 4.49 14.86 9.99
C ASN A 96 3.02 15.26 9.80
N ASN A 97 2.10 14.30 9.61
CA ASN A 97 0.70 14.56 9.25
C ASN A 97 -0.29 13.69 10.06
N GLU A 98 -0.08 13.47 11.35
CA GLU A 98 -0.79 12.45 12.14
C GLU A 98 -2.33 12.49 12.03
N GLU A 99 -2.94 13.68 12.08
CA GLU A 99 -4.41 13.82 12.02
C GLU A 99 -4.99 13.50 10.63
N GLU A 100 -4.30 13.88 9.55
CA GLU A 100 -4.81 13.74 8.17
C GLU A 100 -4.38 12.42 7.51
N SER A 101 -3.20 11.92 7.88
CA SER A 101 -2.59 10.73 7.31
C SER A 101 -3.42 9.48 7.56
N LYS A 102 -4.08 9.36 8.73
CA LYS A 102 -4.87 8.18 9.08
C LYS A 102 -5.96 7.88 8.06
N GLU A 103 -6.73 8.89 7.66
CA GLU A 103 -7.82 8.71 6.70
C GLU A 103 -7.27 8.41 5.31
N LYS A 104 -6.25 9.15 4.87
CA LYS A 104 -5.60 8.94 3.56
C LYS A 104 -4.99 7.54 3.42
N ILE A 105 -4.28 7.07 4.45
CA ILE A 105 -3.68 5.73 4.48
C ILE A 105 -4.77 4.65 4.46
N MET A 106 -5.85 4.82 5.24
CA MET A 106 -6.95 3.85 5.23
C MET A 106 -7.65 3.78 3.87
N ASP A 107 -7.91 4.93 3.25
CA ASP A 107 -8.54 5.01 1.93
C ASP A 107 -7.64 4.41 0.84
N ALA A 108 -6.33 4.69 0.88
CA ALA A 108 -5.34 4.10 -0.02
C ALA A 108 -5.27 2.57 0.13
N ILE A 109 -5.25 2.05 1.37
CA ILE A 109 -5.29 0.60 1.64
C ILE A 109 -6.54 -0.03 1.04
N ILE A 110 -7.71 0.59 1.20
CA ILE A 110 -8.97 0.08 0.65
C ILE A 110 -8.90 0.07 -0.88
N ALA A 111 -8.45 1.17 -1.50
CA ALA A 111 -8.32 1.28 -2.94
C ALA A 111 -7.35 0.23 -3.52
N LEU A 112 -6.18 0.04 -2.90
CA LEU A 112 -5.21 -0.99 -3.28
C LEU A 112 -5.81 -2.40 -3.14
N LYS A 113 -6.54 -2.69 -2.06
CA LYS A 113 -7.21 -4.00 -1.89
C LYS A 113 -8.25 -4.27 -2.98
N LEU A 114 -8.98 -3.24 -3.40
CA LEU A 114 -9.94 -3.36 -4.50
C LEU A 114 -9.22 -3.54 -5.84
N ALA A 115 -8.14 -2.80 -6.08
CA ALA A 115 -7.35 -2.86 -7.30
C ALA A 115 -6.64 -4.23 -7.45
N LEU A 116 -6.02 -4.74 -6.39
CA LEU A 116 -5.35 -6.06 -6.39
C LEU A 116 -6.28 -7.21 -6.80
N ARG A 117 -7.59 -7.12 -6.46
CA ARG A 117 -8.58 -8.14 -6.84
C ARG A 117 -8.82 -8.23 -8.35
N THR A 118 -8.35 -7.26 -9.13
CA THR A 118 -8.45 -7.29 -10.60
C THR A 118 -7.33 -8.10 -11.27
N PHE A 119 -6.31 -8.50 -10.50
CA PHE A 119 -5.15 -9.25 -10.98
C PHE A 119 -5.14 -10.67 -10.41
N LYS A 120 -4.37 -11.57 -11.04
CA LYS A 120 -4.15 -12.92 -10.50
C LYS A 120 -3.18 -12.85 -9.34
N ILE A 121 -3.49 -13.58 -8.28
CA ILE A 121 -2.64 -13.74 -7.12
C ILE A 121 -2.01 -15.13 -7.20
N GLU A 122 -0.74 -15.23 -6.87
CA GLU A 122 -0.02 -16.50 -6.78
C GLU A 122 -0.79 -17.55 -5.96
N GLU A 123 -1.02 -18.71 -6.57
CA GLU A 123 -1.52 -19.90 -5.87
C GLU A 123 -0.34 -20.77 -5.39
N LYS A 124 -0.56 -21.45 -4.25
CA LYS A 124 0.47 -22.25 -3.56
C LYS A 124 0.77 -23.56 -4.27
#